data_AF-A0A6I9YZR9-F1
#
_entry.id   AF-A0A6I9YZR9-F1
#
_cell.length_a   1.000
_cell.length_b   1.000
_cell.length_c   1.000
_cell.angle_alpha   90.00
_cell.angle_beta   90.00
_cell.angle_gamma   90.00
#
_symmetry.space_group_name_H-M   'P 1'
#
loop_
_entity.id
_entity.type
_entity.pdbx_description
1 polymer ?
#
loop_
_entity_poly.entity_id
_entity_poly.type
_entity_poly.pdbx_seq_one_letter_code
_entity_poly.pdbx_strand_id
1 'polypeptide(L)'
;MRLWSLLWLLGCRAAAWQSDDYWLDDAVGMGRQFDGIGAVSGGGATSRLLANYPEPYRSQILDYLFKPNFGASLQILKVEIGGDAQSTDGTEPSHMHYENDENYLRGYEWWLMKEAKKRNPFIKLIGLPWAFPGWIGRGENWPYNYPDVTAYYIISWIIGAKKYHDLDIDYIGIWNERAFNSKYIKILRYALDKQDLQRVQIIASDDLWEPITFFMLTDSELHEAVSIIGAHYPGTTTVKSAQLTQKKLWSSEDYSTFNNEEGTGCWARILNQNYVNGNMTATLAWNLVASYYEGLPFGRCGLMTAQEPWSGHYTANSPIWATAHTTQFTQPGWYYLKVDGHLEKGGSFVALTDGLGNLTIVIETMTHNHSRCIRPPLPPYVVSPQKAVFHLNGSFVSN
;
A
#
# COMPACT_ATOMS: atom_id res chain seq x y z
N MET A 1 12.03 16.11 -79.82
CA MET A 1 11.81 14.65 -79.63
C MET A 1 13.07 14.09 -79.01
N ARG A 2 13.15 13.50 -77.83
CA ARG A 2 12.20 12.97 -76.85
C ARG A 2 12.80 13.23 -75.46
N LEU A 3 11.97 13.63 -74.49
CA LEU A 3 12.35 13.61 -73.06
C LEU A 3 12.58 12.16 -72.61
N TRP A 4 13.65 11.92 -71.88
CA TRP A 4 13.87 10.67 -71.14
C TRP A 4 13.71 10.98 -69.65
N SER A 5 12.62 10.50 -69.08
CA SER A 5 12.37 10.43 -67.65
C SER A 5 12.98 9.15 -67.10
N LEU A 6 13.99 9.28 -66.23
CA LEU A 6 14.38 8.22 -65.29
C LEU A 6 14.13 8.74 -63.87
N LEU A 7 13.02 8.29 -63.27
CA LEU A 7 12.87 8.32 -61.82
C LEU A 7 13.69 7.16 -61.25
N TRP A 8 14.74 7.48 -60.49
CA TRP A 8 15.38 6.53 -59.57
C TRP A 8 14.69 6.63 -58.22
N LEU A 9 13.89 5.62 -57.87
CA LEU A 9 13.43 5.38 -56.52
C LEU A 9 14.60 4.89 -55.67
N LEU A 10 15.24 5.80 -54.92
CA LEU A 10 16.08 5.42 -53.79
C LEU A 10 15.17 4.92 -52.67
N GLY A 11 14.97 3.60 -52.62
CA GLY A 11 14.47 2.93 -51.44
C GLY A 11 15.53 2.96 -50.34
N CYS A 12 15.52 4.01 -49.51
CA CYS A 12 16.14 3.93 -48.19
C CYS A 12 15.34 2.92 -47.37
N ARG A 13 15.78 1.66 -47.35
CA ARG A 13 15.49 0.77 -46.23
C ARG A 13 16.19 1.35 -45.01
N ALA A 14 15.51 2.23 -44.29
CA ALA A 14 15.83 2.45 -42.89
C ALA A 14 15.70 1.08 -42.21
N ALA A 15 16.84 0.48 -41.87
CA ALA A 15 16.85 -0.61 -40.91
C ALA A 15 16.19 -0.06 -39.65
N ALA A 16 14.98 -0.53 -39.34
CA ALA A 16 14.35 -0.26 -38.07
C ALA A 16 15.30 -0.79 -37.00
N TRP A 17 15.95 0.12 -36.27
CA TRP A 17 16.63 -0.23 -35.04
C TRP A 17 15.54 -0.59 -34.03
N GLN A 18 15.24 -1.87 -34.03
CA GLN A 18 14.39 -2.54 -33.06
C GLN A 18 15.23 -2.73 -31.81
N SER A 19 15.26 -1.72 -30.94
CA SER A 19 16.14 -1.72 -29.78
C SER A 19 15.29 -1.76 -28.52
N ASP A 20 15.12 -2.96 -27.97
CA ASP A 20 14.60 -3.27 -26.63
C ASP A 20 15.60 -2.77 -25.55
N ASP A 21 16.13 -1.55 -25.69
CA ASP A 21 17.25 -0.99 -24.93
C ASP A 21 16.74 0.04 -23.91
N TYR A 22 17.03 -0.19 -22.63
CA TYR A 22 16.54 0.61 -21.51
C TYR A 22 17.73 1.22 -20.75
N TRP A 23 17.76 2.55 -20.65
CA TRP A 23 18.85 3.28 -19.99
C TRP A 23 18.47 3.63 -18.55
N LEU A 24 19.29 3.22 -17.59
CA LEU A 24 19.15 3.54 -16.18
C LEU A 24 20.22 4.57 -15.81
N ASP A 25 19.78 5.82 -15.61
CA ASP A 25 20.65 6.97 -15.41
C ASP A 25 20.13 7.87 -14.29
N ASP A 26 20.99 8.19 -13.33
CA ASP A 26 20.70 9.12 -12.25
C ASP A 26 21.12 10.57 -12.54
N ALA A 27 21.88 10.83 -13.61
CA ALA A 27 22.35 12.17 -13.98
C ALA A 27 21.20 13.12 -14.36
N VAL A 28 20.04 12.59 -14.78
CA VAL A 28 18.81 13.35 -15.06
C VAL A 28 17.97 13.65 -13.80
N GLY A 29 18.50 13.25 -12.63
CA GLY A 29 17.88 13.38 -11.32
C GLY A 29 16.92 12.24 -10.99
N MET A 30 16.57 12.16 -9.71
CA MET A 30 15.70 11.12 -9.15
C MET A 30 14.21 11.34 -9.43
N GLY A 31 13.47 10.24 -9.51
CA GLY A 31 12.02 10.19 -9.43
C GLY A 31 11.52 10.44 -8.00
N ARG A 32 10.37 9.86 -7.63
CA ARG A 32 9.82 10.04 -6.28
C ARG A 32 10.51 9.12 -5.27
N GLN A 33 10.49 9.54 -4.00
CA GLN A 33 10.91 8.71 -2.88
C GLN A 33 9.93 7.55 -2.70
N PHE A 34 10.45 6.33 -2.62
CA PHE A 34 9.71 5.12 -2.28
C PHE A 34 9.37 5.10 -0.79
N ASP A 35 8.11 4.81 -0.48
CA ASP A 35 7.55 4.90 0.87
C ASP A 35 7.32 3.53 1.53
N GLY A 36 7.23 2.46 0.74
CA GLY A 36 7.22 1.10 1.23
C GLY A 36 6.09 0.22 0.69
N ILE A 37 6.24 -1.09 0.84
CA ILE A 37 5.18 -2.07 0.60
C ILE A 37 4.63 -2.56 1.95
N GLY A 38 3.31 -2.66 2.05
CA GLY A 38 2.63 -3.08 3.26
C GLY A 38 1.44 -3.99 3.05
N ALA A 39 0.80 -4.30 4.16
CA ALA A 39 -0.47 -5.01 4.17
C ALA A 39 -1.35 -4.59 5.34
N VAL A 40 -2.64 -4.91 5.25
CA VAL A 40 -3.68 -4.53 6.20
C VAL A 40 -4.08 -5.71 7.09
N SER A 41 -4.05 -5.53 8.40
CA SER A 41 -4.78 -6.36 9.36
C SER A 41 -6.04 -5.62 9.81
N GLY A 42 -7.17 -6.31 9.87
CA GLY A 42 -8.48 -5.69 10.02
C GLY A 42 -9.15 -5.40 8.68
N GLY A 43 -10.01 -4.38 8.64
CA GLY A 43 -11.06 -4.33 7.63
C GLY A 43 -11.97 -5.54 7.78
N GLY A 44 -12.25 -5.89 9.04
CA GLY A 44 -13.06 -7.02 9.45
C GLY A 44 -12.27 -8.24 9.85
N ALA A 45 -11.73 -8.28 11.07
CA ALA A 45 -11.33 -9.51 11.75
C ALA A 45 -10.40 -10.49 11.00
N THR A 46 -9.57 -9.98 10.09
CA THR A 46 -8.78 -10.81 9.16
C THR A 46 -7.63 -11.57 9.84
N SER A 47 -7.18 -11.11 11.01
CA SER A 47 -6.16 -11.79 11.84
C SER A 47 -6.76 -12.64 12.98
N ARG A 48 -8.08 -12.86 13.00
CA ARG A 48 -8.81 -13.40 14.16
C ARG A 48 -8.31 -14.76 14.65
N LEU A 49 -8.00 -15.68 13.74
CA LEU A 49 -7.56 -17.05 14.02
C LEU A 49 -6.05 -17.18 14.19
N LEU A 50 -5.27 -16.11 13.97
CA LEU A 50 -3.81 -16.17 14.08
C LEU A 50 -3.35 -16.21 15.54
N ALA A 51 -4.02 -15.44 16.41
CA ALA A 51 -3.58 -15.24 17.79
C ALA A 51 -3.48 -16.55 18.60
N ASN A 52 -4.32 -17.54 18.29
CA ASN A 52 -4.38 -18.84 18.97
C ASN A 52 -3.63 -19.98 18.26
N TYR A 53 -2.82 -19.69 17.23
CA TYR A 53 -1.89 -20.70 16.71
C TYR A 53 -0.91 -21.14 17.81
N PRO A 54 -0.64 -22.45 17.94
CA PRO A 54 0.39 -22.93 18.85
C PRO A 54 1.78 -22.51 18.35
N GLU A 55 2.70 -22.31 19.30
CA GLU A 55 4.12 -22.23 18.97
C GLU A 55 4.63 -23.63 18.53
N PRO A 56 5.61 -23.69 17.60
CA PRO A 56 6.36 -22.59 17.01
C PRO A 56 5.69 -21.93 15.78
N TYR A 57 4.55 -22.45 15.32
CA TYR A 57 3.96 -22.07 14.04
C TYR A 57 3.51 -20.61 14.00
N ARG A 58 2.93 -20.11 15.10
CA ARG A 58 2.55 -18.69 15.19
C ARG A 58 3.75 -17.76 14.98
N SER A 59 4.88 -18.04 15.65
CA SER A 59 6.10 -17.26 15.46
C SER A 59 6.68 -17.41 14.05
N GLN A 60 6.57 -18.59 13.43
CA GLN A 60 7.02 -18.82 12.05
C GLN A 60 6.20 -18.02 11.02
N ILE A 61 4.88 -17.97 11.17
CA ILE A 61 4.00 -17.15 10.33
C ILE A 61 4.41 -15.67 10.43
N LEU A 62 4.62 -15.17 11.64
CA LEU A 62 5.07 -13.79 11.86
C LEU A 62 6.46 -13.53 11.29
N ASP A 63 7.35 -14.53 11.28
CA ASP A 63 8.65 -14.43 10.61
C ASP A 63 8.47 -14.27 9.09
N TYR A 64 7.62 -15.07 8.44
CA TYR A 64 7.32 -14.92 7.00
C TYR A 64 6.77 -13.55 6.64
N LEU A 65 6.00 -12.92 7.52
CA LEU A 65 5.40 -11.61 7.25
C LEU A 65 6.38 -10.45 7.50
N PHE A 66 7.08 -10.45 8.64
CA PHE A 66 7.76 -9.25 9.15
C PHE A 66 9.26 -9.36 9.31
N LYS A 67 9.85 -10.57 9.35
CA LYS A 67 11.29 -10.71 9.56
C LYS A 67 12.05 -10.21 8.32
N PRO A 68 12.96 -9.23 8.47
CA PRO A 68 13.76 -8.75 7.36
C PRO A 68 14.59 -9.88 6.73
N ASN A 69 14.80 -9.81 5.42
CA ASN A 69 15.62 -10.77 4.65
C ASN A 69 15.17 -12.23 4.81
N PHE A 70 13.86 -12.46 4.93
CA PHE A 70 13.30 -13.80 5.09
C PHE A 70 12.13 -14.06 4.14
N GLY A 71 10.92 -13.59 4.48
CA GLY A 71 9.73 -13.74 3.65
C GLY A 71 9.34 -12.41 3.01
N ALA A 72 8.07 -12.04 3.15
CA ALA A 72 7.49 -10.80 2.66
C ALA A 72 8.18 -9.56 3.22
N SER A 73 8.85 -9.65 4.39
CA SER A 73 9.73 -8.60 4.94
C SER A 73 9.05 -7.22 4.93
N LEU A 74 7.78 -7.16 5.31
CA LEU A 74 6.93 -5.99 5.12
C LEU A 74 7.51 -4.74 5.78
N GLN A 75 7.34 -3.60 5.10
CA GLN A 75 7.86 -2.29 5.51
C GLN A 75 6.77 -1.43 6.16
N ILE A 76 5.50 -1.74 5.90
CA ILE A 76 4.34 -1.05 6.46
C ILE A 76 3.33 -2.08 6.97
N LEU A 77 2.79 -1.86 8.17
CA LEU A 77 1.63 -2.56 8.71
C LEU A 77 0.52 -1.54 9.00
N LYS A 78 -0.62 -1.69 8.31
CA LYS A 78 -1.85 -0.92 8.57
C LYS A 78 -2.81 -1.78 9.39
N VAL A 79 -3.36 -1.25 10.47
CA VAL A 79 -4.31 -1.94 11.34
C VAL A 79 -5.63 -1.19 11.44
N GLU A 80 -6.72 -1.94 11.58
CA GLU A 80 -8.02 -1.37 11.95
C GLU A 80 -7.99 -0.81 13.37
N ILE A 81 -8.53 0.40 13.52
CA ILE A 81 -8.95 0.92 14.82
C ILE A 81 -10.35 0.39 15.06
N GLY A 82 -10.46 -0.70 15.83
CA GLY A 82 -11.72 -1.39 16.10
C GLY A 82 -12.84 -0.44 16.56
N GLY A 83 -14.03 -0.63 16.02
CA GLY A 83 -15.18 0.26 16.24
C GLY A 83 -16.45 -0.44 16.69
N ASP A 84 -16.34 -1.68 17.19
CA ASP A 84 -17.46 -2.54 17.66
C ASP A 84 -18.50 -2.90 16.60
N ALA A 85 -18.17 -2.75 15.32
CA ALA A 85 -19.06 -3.04 14.21
C ALA A 85 -18.44 -4.03 13.21
N GLN A 86 -19.29 -4.67 12.41
CA GLN A 86 -18.86 -5.54 11.32
C GLN A 86 -18.16 -4.69 10.25
N SER A 87 -16.92 -5.06 9.91
CA SER A 87 -16.08 -4.35 8.95
C SER A 87 -15.59 -5.20 7.75
N THR A 88 -15.97 -6.49 7.65
CA THR A 88 -16.09 -7.38 6.46
C THR A 88 -16.25 -8.84 6.94
N ASP A 89 -15.25 -9.40 7.61
CA ASP A 89 -15.22 -10.80 8.08
C ASP A 89 -15.52 -10.96 9.58
N GLY A 90 -15.81 -9.86 10.27
CA GLY A 90 -16.17 -9.85 11.67
C GLY A 90 -16.11 -8.47 12.30
N THR A 91 -16.34 -8.43 13.61
CA THR A 91 -16.23 -7.21 14.41
C THR A 91 -14.85 -7.13 15.07
N GLU A 92 -14.31 -5.92 15.17
CA GLU A 92 -13.11 -5.64 15.97
C GLU A 92 -13.44 -4.74 17.16
N PRO A 93 -12.95 -5.08 18.37
CA PRO A 93 -13.34 -4.39 19.59
C PRO A 93 -12.69 -3.01 19.69
N SER A 94 -13.49 -2.01 20.05
CA SER A 94 -13.03 -0.66 20.32
C SER A 94 -12.26 -0.57 21.64
N HIS A 95 -11.32 0.37 21.73
CA HIS A 95 -10.69 0.78 22.99
C HIS A 95 -11.65 1.56 23.89
N MET A 96 -12.79 2.04 23.39
CA MET A 96 -13.81 2.77 24.16
C MET A 96 -15.23 2.34 23.77
N HIS A 97 -15.78 1.31 24.41
CA HIS A 97 -17.14 0.82 24.12
C HIS A 97 -18.24 1.85 24.48
N TYR A 98 -17.98 2.70 25.49
CA TYR A 98 -18.86 3.78 25.95
C TYR A 98 -18.01 5.00 26.35
N GLU A 99 -18.64 6.18 26.51
CA GLU A 99 -17.93 7.47 26.63
C GLU A 99 -16.87 7.52 27.74
N ASN A 100 -17.05 6.78 28.83
CA ASN A 100 -16.13 6.73 29.96
C ASN A 100 -15.35 5.39 30.07
N ASP A 101 -15.33 4.59 29.01
CA ASP A 101 -14.57 3.34 28.92
C ASP A 101 -13.23 3.57 28.23
N GLU A 102 -12.15 3.07 28.81
CA GLU A 102 -10.86 2.98 28.13
C GLU A 102 -10.18 1.65 28.43
N ASN A 103 -9.89 0.87 27.38
CA ASN A 103 -9.13 -0.37 27.51
C ASN A 103 -8.28 -0.64 26.26
N TYR A 104 -6.98 -0.47 26.42
CA TYR A 104 -5.99 -0.63 25.35
C TYR A 104 -5.43 -2.06 25.27
N LEU A 105 -6.12 -3.05 25.84
CA LEU A 105 -5.69 -4.46 25.83
C LEU A 105 -6.65 -5.38 25.05
N ARG A 106 -7.69 -4.81 24.44
CA ARG A 106 -8.69 -5.57 23.65
C ARG A 106 -8.18 -5.92 22.25
N GLY A 107 -8.74 -6.98 21.68
CA GLY A 107 -8.41 -7.43 20.33
C GLY A 107 -7.00 -7.98 20.22
N TYR A 108 -6.48 -8.02 19.00
CA TYR A 108 -5.16 -8.59 18.68
C TYR A 108 -4.23 -7.62 17.96
N GLU A 109 -4.72 -6.46 17.50
CA GLU A 109 -3.90 -5.53 16.73
C GLU A 109 -2.73 -4.94 17.54
N TRP A 110 -2.93 -4.69 18.84
CA TRP A 110 -1.84 -4.31 19.74
C TRP A 110 -0.73 -5.37 19.81
N TRP A 111 -1.12 -6.64 19.86
CA TRP A 111 -0.17 -7.76 19.87
C TRP A 111 0.54 -7.86 18.53
N LEU A 112 -0.20 -7.78 17.43
CA LEU A 112 0.35 -7.90 16.08
C LEU A 112 1.38 -6.80 15.78
N MET A 113 1.06 -5.55 16.11
CA MET A 113 1.98 -4.42 15.96
C MET A 113 3.27 -4.62 16.78
N LYS A 114 3.17 -5.13 18.02
CA LYS A 114 4.35 -5.46 18.84
C LYS A 114 5.18 -6.58 18.23
N GLU A 115 4.56 -7.64 17.74
CA GLU A 115 5.26 -8.75 17.09
C GLU A 115 5.96 -8.33 15.79
N ALA A 116 5.33 -7.43 15.04
CA ALA A 116 5.93 -6.82 13.85
C ALA A 116 7.14 -5.94 14.21
N LYS A 117 6.99 -5.00 15.16
CA LYS A 117 8.09 -4.14 15.65
C LYS A 117 9.24 -4.92 16.24
N LYS A 118 8.97 -6.03 16.94
CA LYS A 118 10.00 -6.93 17.49
C LYS A 118 10.89 -7.53 16.40
N ARG A 119 10.34 -7.79 15.21
CA ARG A 119 11.07 -8.36 14.07
C ARG A 119 11.69 -7.29 13.18
N ASN A 120 10.96 -6.22 12.94
CA ASN A 120 11.39 -5.08 12.16
C ASN A 120 11.09 -3.78 12.95
N PRO A 121 12.07 -3.26 13.73
CA PRO A 121 11.88 -2.02 14.49
C PRO A 121 11.53 -0.80 13.61
N PHE A 122 11.90 -0.84 12.33
CA PHE A 122 11.67 0.24 11.36
C PHE A 122 10.33 0.14 10.62
N ILE A 123 9.53 -0.91 10.85
CA ILE A 123 8.22 -1.05 10.20
C ILE A 123 7.35 0.16 10.52
N LYS A 124 6.68 0.70 9.51
CA LYS A 124 5.76 1.82 9.66
C LYS A 124 4.39 1.34 10.10
N LEU A 125 3.78 2.03 11.07
CA LEU A 125 2.48 1.67 11.61
C LEU A 125 1.42 2.69 11.21
N ILE A 126 0.29 2.19 10.69
CA ILE A 126 -0.89 2.99 10.30
C ILE A 126 -2.10 2.53 11.09
N GLY A 127 -2.87 3.47 11.65
CA GLY A 127 -4.22 3.21 12.15
C GLY A 127 -5.29 3.79 11.22
N LEU A 128 -6.38 3.08 11.00
CA LEU A 128 -7.56 3.59 10.27
C LEU A 128 -8.84 3.01 10.88
N PRO A 129 -9.86 3.83 11.21
CA PRO A 129 -11.16 3.30 11.64
C PRO A 129 -12.02 2.89 10.43
N TRP A 130 -12.65 1.73 10.53
CA TRP A 130 -13.75 1.31 9.64
C TRP A 130 -15.13 1.70 10.20
N ALA A 131 -15.23 1.75 11.52
CA ALA A 131 -16.45 2.08 12.24
C ALA A 131 -16.11 2.82 13.54
N PHE A 132 -17.15 3.33 14.21
CA PHE A 132 -17.05 4.02 15.48
C PHE A 132 -18.14 3.51 16.44
N PRO A 133 -17.85 3.41 17.74
CA PRO A 133 -18.87 3.17 18.76
C PRO A 133 -19.97 4.22 18.71
N GLY A 134 -21.23 3.83 18.95
CA GLY A 134 -22.39 4.71 18.77
C GLY A 134 -22.38 5.99 19.61
N TRP A 135 -21.69 6.01 20.76
CA TRP A 135 -21.60 7.20 21.62
C TRP A 135 -20.82 8.35 20.97
N ILE A 136 -19.94 8.06 20.01
CA ILE A 136 -19.17 9.07 19.25
C ILE A 136 -20.10 10.01 18.49
N GLY A 137 -21.19 9.49 17.94
CA GLY A 137 -22.19 10.28 17.23
C GLY A 137 -23.13 11.07 18.14
N ARG A 138 -23.06 10.90 19.47
CA ARG A 138 -23.93 11.53 20.48
C ARG A 138 -25.42 11.47 20.13
N GLY A 139 -25.88 10.28 19.75
CA GLY A 139 -27.27 10.01 19.35
C GLY A 139 -27.49 10.08 17.83
N GLU A 140 -26.53 10.58 17.07
CA GLU A 140 -26.56 10.61 15.60
C GLU A 140 -25.76 9.43 15.01
N ASN A 141 -26.13 8.99 13.81
CA ASN A 141 -25.38 7.95 13.09
C ASN A 141 -24.30 8.53 12.16
N TRP A 142 -23.57 9.55 12.65
CA TRP A 142 -22.53 10.23 11.87
C TRP A 142 -21.39 10.73 12.76
N PRO A 143 -20.13 10.34 12.51
CA PRO A 143 -19.00 10.66 13.40
C PRO A 143 -18.56 12.12 13.32
N TYR A 144 -19.00 12.90 12.32
CA TYR A 144 -18.52 14.28 12.15
C TYR A 144 -19.50 15.37 12.61
N ASN A 145 -20.62 14.99 13.23
CA ASN A 145 -21.51 15.97 13.88
C ASN A 145 -20.83 16.61 15.10
N TYR A 146 -19.98 15.84 15.79
CA TYR A 146 -19.17 16.28 16.93
C TYR A 146 -17.70 15.91 16.67
N PRO A 147 -17.02 16.62 15.74
CA PRO A 147 -15.71 16.21 15.23
C PRO A 147 -14.61 16.25 16.31
N ASP A 148 -14.77 17.05 17.36
CA ASP A 148 -13.92 17.10 18.54
C ASP A 148 -13.99 15.80 19.37
N VAL A 149 -15.19 15.21 19.51
CA VAL A 149 -15.40 13.91 20.17
C VAL A 149 -14.70 12.80 19.40
N THR A 150 -14.86 12.80 18.07
CA THR A 150 -14.21 11.81 17.19
C THR A 150 -12.70 11.97 17.19
N ALA A 151 -12.19 13.20 17.16
CA ALA A 151 -10.75 13.45 17.25
C ALA A 151 -10.18 13.00 18.60
N TYR A 152 -10.90 13.24 19.70
CA TYR A 152 -10.55 12.74 21.02
C TYR A 152 -10.44 11.21 21.05
N TYR A 153 -11.41 10.50 20.48
CA TYR A 153 -11.40 9.04 20.39
C TYR A 153 -10.17 8.51 19.66
N ILE A 154 -9.84 9.09 18.51
CA ILE A 154 -8.68 8.69 17.69
C ILE A 154 -7.36 9.01 18.40
N ILE A 155 -7.24 10.19 19.00
CA ILE A 155 -6.03 10.58 19.72
C ILE A 155 -5.81 9.69 20.94
N SER A 156 -6.88 9.32 21.65
CA SER A 156 -6.81 8.40 22.78
C SER A 156 -6.24 7.04 22.36
N TRP A 157 -6.61 6.52 21.18
CA TRP A 157 -6.03 5.31 20.61
C TRP A 157 -4.51 5.44 20.39
N ILE A 158 -4.06 6.55 19.78
CA ILE A 158 -2.63 6.80 19.49
C ILE A 158 -1.82 6.93 20.79
N ILE A 159 -2.34 7.69 21.77
CA ILE A 159 -1.70 7.83 23.08
C ILE A 159 -1.64 6.48 23.80
N GLY A 160 -2.73 5.70 23.72
CA GLY A 160 -2.81 4.35 24.27
C GLY A 160 -1.77 3.40 23.66
N ALA A 161 -1.58 3.45 22.34
CA ALA A 161 -0.56 2.69 21.64
C ALA A 161 0.84 2.93 22.23
N LYS A 162 1.20 4.21 22.44
CA LYS A 162 2.51 4.55 23.02
C LYS A 162 2.59 4.17 24.51
N LYS A 163 1.58 4.56 25.31
CA LYS A 163 1.61 4.42 26.76
C LYS A 163 1.61 2.96 27.23
N TYR A 164 0.83 2.10 26.59
CA TYR A 164 0.63 0.71 27.05
C TYR A 164 1.44 -0.32 26.26
N HIS A 165 1.92 0.03 25.07
CA HIS A 165 2.61 -0.92 24.18
C HIS A 165 3.95 -0.42 23.63
N ASP A 166 4.37 0.81 23.97
CA ASP A 166 5.55 1.49 23.42
C ASP A 166 5.55 1.55 21.87
N LEU A 167 4.36 1.67 21.28
CA LEU A 167 4.19 1.75 19.84
C LEU A 167 4.08 3.21 19.40
N ASP A 168 4.98 3.62 18.52
CA ASP A 168 4.88 4.88 17.78
C ASP A 168 4.08 4.65 16.50
N ILE A 169 2.90 5.27 16.43
CA ILE A 169 2.07 5.29 15.23
C ILE A 169 2.61 6.35 14.28
N ASP A 170 2.93 5.97 13.04
CA ASP A 170 3.50 6.87 12.04
C ASP A 170 2.39 7.64 11.30
N TYR A 171 1.27 6.96 10.99
CA TYR A 171 0.19 7.51 10.17
C TYR A 171 -1.20 7.23 10.76
N ILE A 172 -2.12 8.17 10.58
CA ILE A 172 -3.53 8.04 10.94
C ILE A 172 -4.44 8.37 9.76
N GLY A 173 -5.40 7.49 9.49
CA GLY A 173 -6.42 7.67 8.46
C GLY A 173 -7.71 8.31 8.97
N ILE A 174 -8.68 8.50 8.07
CA ILE A 174 -9.91 9.26 8.35
C ILE A 174 -11.10 8.36 8.68
N TRP A 175 -11.71 7.74 7.67
CA TRP A 175 -12.78 6.75 7.81
C TRP A 175 -12.88 5.93 6.53
N ASN A 176 -12.58 4.64 6.62
CA ASN A 176 -12.38 3.76 5.47
C ASN A 176 -13.58 3.74 4.50
N GLU A 177 -13.34 4.06 3.22
CA GLU A 177 -14.33 4.05 2.14
C GLU A 177 -15.64 4.77 2.50
N ARG A 178 -15.53 5.87 3.24
CA ARG A 178 -16.63 6.73 3.65
C ARG A 178 -16.27 8.18 3.39
N ALA A 179 -17.31 9.00 3.22
CA ALA A 179 -17.13 10.43 3.03
C ALA A 179 -16.33 11.03 4.19
N PHE A 180 -15.26 11.75 3.87
CA PHE A 180 -14.50 12.51 4.85
C PHE A 180 -15.20 13.84 5.18
N ASN A 181 -14.69 14.53 6.22
CA ASN A 181 -15.11 15.88 6.54
C ASN A 181 -13.88 16.80 6.73
N SER A 182 -13.76 17.86 5.92
CA SER A 182 -12.59 18.74 5.94
C SER A 182 -12.38 19.42 7.30
N LYS A 183 -13.47 19.79 8.00
CA LYS A 183 -13.40 20.37 9.34
C LYS A 183 -12.84 19.35 10.35
N TYR A 184 -13.28 18.09 10.28
CA TYR A 184 -12.73 17.03 11.12
C TYR A 184 -11.23 16.83 10.89
N ILE A 185 -10.77 16.75 9.63
CA ILE A 185 -9.34 16.56 9.32
C ILE A 185 -8.49 17.68 9.94
N LYS A 186 -8.94 18.93 9.82
CA LYS A 186 -8.27 20.10 10.42
C LYS A 186 -8.25 20.03 11.95
N ILE A 187 -9.38 19.65 12.56
CA ILE A 187 -9.47 19.46 14.02
C ILE A 187 -8.55 18.32 14.48
N LEU A 188 -8.47 17.23 13.74
CA LEU A 188 -7.59 16.11 14.05
C LEU A 188 -6.13 16.55 14.02
N ARG A 189 -5.69 17.28 12.98
CA ARG A 189 -4.35 17.85 12.91
C ARG A 189 -4.05 18.75 14.10
N TYR A 190 -4.93 19.72 14.36
CA TYR A 190 -4.80 20.63 15.51
C TYR A 190 -4.69 19.88 16.84
N ALA A 191 -5.53 18.86 17.04
CA ALA A 191 -5.57 18.11 18.28
C ALA A 191 -4.35 17.19 18.45
N LEU A 192 -3.81 16.59 17.37
CA LEU A 192 -2.53 15.90 17.39
C LEU A 192 -1.40 16.84 17.81
N ASP A 193 -1.32 18.03 17.21
CA ASP A 193 -0.25 19.00 17.51
C ASP A 193 -0.33 19.49 18.96
N LYS A 194 -1.54 19.69 19.48
CA LYS A 194 -1.79 20.08 20.88
C LYS A 194 -1.37 19.00 21.89
N GLN A 195 -1.30 17.74 21.47
CA GLN A 195 -0.86 16.60 22.30
C GLN A 195 0.61 16.21 22.05
N ASP A 196 1.38 17.08 21.39
CA ASP A 196 2.79 16.82 21.02
C ASP A 196 2.96 15.58 20.12
N LEU A 197 1.97 15.34 19.25
CA LEU A 197 1.95 14.27 18.25
C LEU A 197 2.19 14.83 16.83
N GLN A 198 2.98 15.89 16.68
CA GLN A 198 3.28 16.52 15.39
C GLN A 198 3.92 15.55 14.38
N ARG A 199 4.61 14.51 14.88
CA ARG A 199 5.23 13.45 14.05
C ARG A 199 4.23 12.56 13.31
N VAL A 200 3.00 12.41 13.85
CA VAL A 200 1.97 11.54 13.27
C VAL A 200 1.41 12.22 12.04
N GLN A 201 1.51 11.57 10.88
CA GLN A 201 1.06 12.14 9.61
C GLN A 201 -0.37 11.70 9.29
N ILE A 202 -1.12 12.54 8.58
CA ILE A 202 -2.49 12.21 8.16
C ILE A 202 -2.47 11.69 6.72
N ILE A 203 -3.06 10.51 6.52
CA ILE A 203 -3.40 9.95 5.22
C ILE A 203 -4.90 10.15 4.96
N ALA A 204 -5.27 10.65 3.78
CA ALA A 204 -6.67 10.85 3.44
C ALA A 204 -6.96 10.52 1.96
N SER A 205 -8.17 10.10 1.59
CA SER A 205 -9.29 9.76 2.49
C SER A 205 -9.47 8.26 2.69
N ASP A 206 -8.58 7.40 2.17
CA ASP A 206 -8.77 5.94 2.11
C ASP A 206 -10.10 5.60 1.41
N ASP A 207 -10.28 6.20 0.22
CA ASP A 207 -11.42 6.04 -0.68
C ASP A 207 -10.93 6.30 -2.12
N LEU A 208 -11.75 6.84 -3.03
CA LEU A 208 -11.33 7.27 -4.36
C LEU A 208 -10.42 8.53 -4.31
N TRP A 209 -9.72 8.81 -5.42
CA TRP A 209 -8.91 10.02 -5.57
C TRP A 209 -9.70 11.33 -5.35
N GLU A 210 -10.97 11.33 -5.75
CA GLU A 210 -11.88 12.47 -5.56
C GLU A 210 -12.95 12.12 -4.53
N PRO A 211 -13.41 13.11 -3.74
CA PRO A 211 -13.19 14.54 -3.93
C PRO A 211 -12.01 15.15 -3.14
N ILE A 212 -11.23 14.35 -2.40
CA ILE A 212 -10.17 14.88 -1.51
C ILE A 212 -9.13 15.72 -2.26
N THR A 213 -8.70 15.27 -3.44
CA THR A 213 -7.66 15.97 -4.20
C THR A 213 -8.14 17.34 -4.69
N PHE A 214 -9.40 17.46 -5.16
CA PHE A 214 -10.00 18.75 -5.49
C PHE A 214 -10.04 19.69 -4.28
N PHE A 215 -10.55 19.23 -3.14
CA PHE A 215 -10.65 20.08 -1.95
C PHE A 215 -9.29 20.58 -1.48
N MET A 216 -8.24 19.74 -1.52
CA MET A 216 -6.87 20.13 -1.18
C MET A 216 -6.24 21.16 -2.15
N LEU A 217 -6.74 21.28 -3.38
CA LEU A 217 -6.29 22.34 -4.30
C LEU A 217 -6.96 23.69 -4.00
N THR A 218 -8.12 23.67 -3.35
CA THR A 218 -8.94 24.87 -3.06
C THR A 218 -8.88 25.32 -1.61
N ASP A 219 -8.39 24.48 -0.70
CA ASP A 219 -8.32 24.72 0.74
C ASP A 219 -6.88 24.47 1.24
N SER A 220 -6.11 25.54 1.44
CA SER A 220 -4.70 25.45 1.82
C SER A 220 -4.48 24.85 3.21
N GLU A 221 -5.43 25.05 4.13
CA GLU A 221 -5.34 24.49 5.48
C GLU A 221 -5.59 22.99 5.46
N LEU A 222 -6.55 22.52 4.65
CA LEU A 222 -6.74 21.08 4.41
C LEU A 222 -5.51 20.49 3.72
N HIS A 223 -4.95 21.21 2.74
CA HIS A 223 -3.74 20.80 2.05
C HIS A 223 -2.57 20.63 3.01
N GLU A 224 -2.38 21.54 3.96
CA GLU A 224 -1.31 21.47 4.96
C GLU A 224 -1.53 20.33 5.96
N ALA A 225 -2.76 20.12 6.40
CA ALA A 225 -3.11 19.06 7.36
C ALA A 225 -2.86 17.64 6.82
N VAL A 226 -3.09 17.41 5.52
CA VAL A 226 -2.95 16.09 4.88
C VAL A 226 -1.54 15.89 4.33
N SER A 227 -0.86 14.82 4.75
CA SER A 227 0.51 14.50 4.32
C SER A 227 0.52 13.61 3.08
N ILE A 228 -0.40 12.64 3.00
CA ILE A 228 -0.48 11.61 1.96
C ILE A 228 -1.91 11.51 1.44
N ILE A 229 -2.04 11.31 0.12
CA ILE A 229 -3.32 10.97 -0.51
C ILE A 229 -3.35 9.45 -0.71
N GLY A 230 -4.18 8.77 0.09
CA GLY A 230 -4.41 7.34 0.03
C GLY A 230 -5.67 7.01 -0.76
N ALA A 231 -5.52 6.29 -1.86
CA ALA A 231 -6.63 5.84 -2.69
C ALA A 231 -6.74 4.31 -2.72
N HIS A 232 -7.97 3.82 -2.87
CA HIS A 232 -8.29 2.39 -2.88
C HIS A 232 -8.50 1.86 -4.30
N TYR A 233 -7.94 0.67 -4.58
CA TYR A 233 -8.07 -0.04 -5.86
C TYR A 233 -7.92 0.86 -7.11
N PRO A 234 -6.85 1.66 -7.21
CA PRO A 234 -6.71 2.74 -8.22
C PRO A 234 -6.50 2.24 -9.65
N GLY A 235 -6.39 0.91 -9.86
CA GLY A 235 -6.15 0.32 -11.17
C GLY A 235 -4.83 0.79 -11.78
N THR A 236 -3.80 1.00 -10.97
CA THR A 236 -2.49 1.57 -11.32
C THR A 236 -2.48 3.05 -11.72
N THR A 237 -3.64 3.70 -11.84
CA THR A 237 -3.73 5.07 -12.34
C THR A 237 -3.99 6.10 -11.25
N THR A 238 -3.59 7.35 -11.51
CA THR A 238 -3.97 8.51 -10.69
C THR A 238 -4.71 9.56 -11.52
N VAL A 239 -5.13 10.64 -10.89
CA VAL A 239 -5.83 11.76 -11.53
C VAL A 239 -4.97 13.02 -11.51
N LYS A 240 -5.22 13.93 -12.46
CA LYS A 240 -4.45 15.18 -12.60
C LYS A 240 -4.49 16.04 -11.34
N SER A 241 -5.63 16.13 -10.68
CA SER A 241 -5.80 16.88 -9.42
C SER A 241 -4.86 16.34 -8.33
N ALA A 242 -4.76 15.02 -8.17
CA ALA A 242 -3.82 14.38 -7.25
C ALA A 242 -2.36 14.76 -7.56
N GLN A 243 -1.95 14.71 -8.83
CA GLN A 243 -0.60 15.12 -9.23
C GLN A 243 -0.33 16.60 -8.93
N LEU A 244 -1.31 17.48 -9.16
CA LEU A 244 -1.19 18.92 -8.89
C LEU A 244 -1.01 19.24 -7.40
N THR A 245 -1.49 18.38 -6.49
CA THR A 245 -1.25 18.57 -5.05
C THR A 245 0.21 18.42 -4.66
N GLN A 246 1.05 17.78 -5.49
CA GLN A 246 2.45 17.44 -5.14
C GLN A 246 2.61 16.59 -3.87
N LYS A 247 1.52 16.00 -3.35
CA LYS A 247 1.57 15.08 -2.22
C LYS A 247 2.10 13.72 -2.62
N LYS A 248 2.50 12.95 -1.62
CA LYS A 248 2.70 11.50 -1.76
C LYS A 248 1.36 10.86 -2.11
N LEU A 249 1.39 9.94 -3.06
CA LEU A 249 0.21 9.23 -3.56
C LEU A 249 0.41 7.76 -3.25
N TRP A 250 -0.51 7.15 -2.51
CA TRP A 250 -0.40 5.73 -2.12
C TRP A 250 -1.63 4.97 -2.62
N SER A 251 -1.41 3.73 -3.06
CA SER A 251 -2.48 2.74 -3.09
C SER A 251 -2.62 2.20 -1.66
N SER A 252 -3.46 2.86 -0.86
CA SER A 252 -3.55 2.60 0.59
C SER A 252 -4.42 1.38 0.93
N GLU A 253 -5.07 0.82 -0.07
CA GLU A 253 -5.67 -0.51 -0.09
C GLU A 253 -5.75 -1.04 -1.53
N ASP A 254 -5.19 -2.22 -1.76
CA ASP A 254 -5.16 -2.90 -3.06
C ASP A 254 -5.18 -4.43 -2.89
N TYR A 255 -4.95 -5.19 -3.96
CA TYR A 255 -4.91 -6.66 -3.97
C TYR A 255 -6.30 -7.30 -3.79
N SER A 256 -6.71 -7.63 -2.56
CA SER A 256 -8.02 -8.26 -2.23
C SER A 256 -8.38 -9.48 -3.08
N THR A 257 -7.38 -10.17 -3.62
CA THR A 257 -7.55 -11.24 -4.60
C THR A 257 -7.10 -12.56 -3.99
N PHE A 258 -7.76 -13.65 -4.36
CA PHE A 258 -7.45 -14.99 -3.83
C PHE A 258 -5.97 -15.33 -4.03
N ASN A 259 -5.33 -15.89 -3.01
CA ASN A 259 -3.88 -16.05 -2.93
C ASN A 259 -3.29 -17.26 -3.68
N ASN A 260 -3.74 -17.44 -4.92
CA ASN A 260 -3.20 -18.37 -5.90
C ASN A 260 -2.23 -17.67 -6.87
N GLU A 261 -1.85 -18.36 -7.95
CA GLU A 261 -0.96 -17.81 -8.97
C GLU A 261 -1.54 -16.59 -9.71
N GLU A 262 -2.86 -16.53 -9.93
CA GLU A 262 -3.50 -15.36 -10.55
C GLU A 262 -3.46 -14.14 -9.62
N GLY A 263 -3.77 -14.33 -8.34
CA GLY A 263 -3.60 -13.30 -7.32
C GLY A 263 -2.14 -12.84 -7.21
N THR A 264 -1.19 -13.79 -7.24
CA THR A 264 0.24 -13.47 -7.24
C THR A 264 0.62 -12.60 -8.43
N GLY A 265 0.15 -12.94 -9.64
CA GLY A 265 0.40 -12.13 -10.82
C GLY A 265 -0.27 -10.76 -10.75
N CYS A 266 -1.47 -10.65 -10.16
CA CYS A 266 -2.10 -9.37 -9.86
C CYS A 266 -1.19 -8.52 -8.98
N TRP A 267 -0.71 -9.08 -7.87
CA TRP A 267 0.13 -8.39 -6.90
C TRP A 267 1.47 -7.96 -7.50
N ALA A 268 2.18 -8.87 -8.17
CA ALA A 268 3.46 -8.58 -8.81
C ALA A 268 3.34 -7.44 -9.86
N ARG A 269 2.26 -7.46 -10.66
CA ARG A 269 2.00 -6.43 -11.67
C ARG A 269 1.76 -5.06 -11.04
N ILE A 270 0.85 -4.97 -10.06
CA ILE A 270 0.48 -3.67 -9.49
C ILE A 270 1.58 -3.07 -8.61
N LEU A 271 2.45 -3.89 -8.00
CA LEU A 271 3.61 -3.40 -7.24
C LEU A 271 4.55 -2.54 -8.11
N ASN A 272 4.77 -2.92 -9.36
CA ASN A 272 5.51 -2.10 -10.30
C ASN A 272 4.64 -0.97 -10.86
N GLN A 273 3.48 -1.34 -11.41
CA GLN A 273 2.71 -0.45 -12.27
C GLN A 273 2.00 0.68 -11.51
N ASN A 274 1.75 0.54 -10.20
CA ASN A 274 1.23 1.63 -9.38
C ASN A 274 2.18 2.86 -9.40
N TYR A 275 3.50 2.64 -9.39
CA TYR A 275 4.46 3.73 -9.55
C TYR A 275 4.55 4.20 -11.01
N VAL A 276 4.72 3.27 -11.95
CA VAL A 276 4.93 3.56 -13.38
C VAL A 276 3.77 4.37 -13.97
N ASN A 277 2.53 3.96 -13.71
CA ASN A 277 1.34 4.56 -14.31
C ASN A 277 0.73 5.67 -13.44
N GLY A 278 0.89 5.58 -12.11
CA GLY A 278 0.12 6.38 -11.15
C GLY A 278 0.96 7.24 -10.22
N ASN A 279 2.29 7.22 -10.34
CA ASN A 279 3.22 7.89 -9.44
C ASN A 279 3.04 7.50 -7.96
N MET A 280 2.46 6.33 -7.68
CA MET A 280 2.21 5.88 -6.33
C MET A 280 3.47 5.28 -5.71
N THR A 281 3.82 5.72 -4.51
CA THR A 281 5.10 5.41 -3.86
C THR A 281 5.00 4.39 -2.73
N ALA A 282 3.76 4.00 -2.38
CA ALA A 282 3.48 2.84 -1.55
C ALA A 282 2.26 2.08 -2.09
N THR A 283 2.20 0.78 -1.81
CA THR A 283 1.04 -0.08 -2.10
C THR A 283 0.82 -1.02 -0.93
N LEU A 284 -0.41 -1.07 -0.42
CA LEU A 284 -0.79 -1.89 0.73
C LEU A 284 -1.83 -2.94 0.33
N ALA A 285 -1.50 -4.22 0.52
CA ALA A 285 -2.43 -5.30 0.24
C ALA A 285 -3.48 -5.45 1.35
N TRP A 286 -4.77 -5.45 1.00
CA TRP A 286 -5.78 -6.06 1.86
C TRP A 286 -5.93 -7.54 1.45
N ASN A 287 -5.67 -8.52 2.31
CA ASN A 287 -5.20 -8.42 3.70
C ASN A 287 -3.83 -9.10 3.94
N LEU A 288 -3.29 -8.88 5.15
CA LEU A 288 -1.97 -9.35 5.59
C LEU A 288 -1.85 -10.87 5.52
N VAL A 289 -2.81 -11.56 6.10
CA VAL A 289 -2.82 -13.01 6.23
C VAL A 289 -4.26 -13.48 6.41
N ALA A 290 -4.65 -14.48 5.63
CA ALA A 290 -5.99 -15.05 5.72
C ALA A 290 -6.09 -15.94 6.96
N SER A 291 -6.46 -15.34 8.10
CA SER A 291 -6.67 -15.99 9.39
C SER A 291 -8.11 -15.81 9.88
N TYR A 292 -9.04 -16.12 8.98
CA TYR A 292 -10.48 -16.12 9.18
C TYR A 292 -11.06 -17.32 8.42
N TYR A 293 -12.32 -17.68 8.70
CA TYR A 293 -12.92 -18.83 8.02
C TYR A 293 -13.09 -18.55 6.53
N GLU A 294 -12.64 -19.48 5.68
CA GLU A 294 -12.67 -19.32 4.21
C GLU A 294 -14.09 -19.13 3.63
N GLY A 295 -15.13 -19.58 4.33
CA GLY A 295 -16.52 -19.37 3.92
C GLY A 295 -17.07 -17.95 4.16
N LEU A 296 -16.30 -17.08 4.83
CA LEU A 296 -16.61 -15.65 4.96
C LEU A 296 -16.29 -14.91 3.64
N PRO A 297 -16.77 -13.66 3.47
CA PRO A 297 -16.41 -12.86 2.30
C PRO A 297 -14.89 -12.86 2.02
N PHE A 298 -14.51 -12.86 0.74
CA PHE A 298 -13.10 -12.78 0.35
C PHE A 298 -12.19 -13.83 1.03
N GLY A 299 -12.69 -15.06 1.20
CA GLY A 299 -11.91 -16.18 1.72
C GLY A 299 -10.55 -16.31 1.02
N ARG A 300 -9.48 -16.41 1.82
CA ARG A 300 -8.08 -16.52 1.35
C ARG A 300 -7.58 -15.36 0.45
N CYS A 301 -8.08 -14.15 0.63
CA CYS A 301 -7.54 -12.94 0.00
C CYS A 301 -6.41 -12.27 0.81
N GLY A 302 -5.58 -13.05 1.51
CA GLY A 302 -4.41 -12.57 2.25
C GLY A 302 -3.09 -12.96 1.59
N LEU A 303 -1.98 -12.27 1.86
CA LEU A 303 -0.67 -12.60 1.26
C LEU A 303 -0.24 -14.05 1.52
N MET A 304 -0.67 -14.63 2.64
CA MET A 304 -0.54 -16.04 2.98
C MET A 304 -1.78 -16.56 3.71
N THR A 305 -1.89 -17.86 3.96
CA THR A 305 -3.04 -18.49 4.64
C THR A 305 -2.65 -19.11 5.98
N ALA A 306 -3.37 -18.76 7.05
CA ALA A 306 -3.21 -19.32 8.40
C ALA A 306 -4.56 -19.38 9.12
N GLN A 307 -5.47 -20.22 8.63
CA GLN A 307 -6.87 -20.31 9.08
C GLN A 307 -7.19 -21.55 9.93
N GLU A 308 -6.18 -22.31 10.37
CA GLU A 308 -6.32 -23.57 11.12
C GLU A 308 -5.45 -23.63 12.39
N PRO A 309 -5.71 -22.78 13.40
CA PRO A 309 -4.95 -22.79 14.65
C PRO A 309 -5.04 -24.13 15.40
N TRP A 310 -6.11 -24.92 15.20
CA TRP A 310 -6.29 -26.23 15.83
C TRP A 310 -5.34 -27.31 15.30
N SER A 311 -4.87 -27.18 14.05
CA SER A 311 -3.91 -28.12 13.44
C SER A 311 -2.48 -27.56 13.43
N GLY A 312 -2.34 -26.23 13.48
CA GLY A 312 -1.07 -25.55 13.23
C GLY A 312 -0.71 -25.45 11.75
N HIS A 313 -1.56 -25.93 10.84
CA HIS A 313 -1.34 -25.85 9.40
C HIS A 313 -1.40 -24.39 8.93
N TYR A 314 -0.42 -23.98 8.14
CA TYR A 314 -0.43 -22.71 7.41
C TYR A 314 0.25 -22.92 6.06
N THR A 315 0.01 -22.01 5.12
CA THR A 315 0.64 -22.03 3.79
C THR A 315 1.32 -20.68 3.55
N ALA A 316 2.62 -20.69 3.24
CA ALA A 316 3.32 -19.52 2.71
C ALA A 316 3.04 -19.42 1.20
N ASN A 317 1.95 -18.73 0.84
CA ASN A 317 1.49 -18.60 -0.55
C ASN A 317 2.45 -17.77 -1.41
N SER A 318 2.32 -17.89 -2.73
CA SER A 318 3.14 -17.19 -3.73
C SER A 318 3.16 -15.65 -3.62
N PRO A 319 2.13 -14.93 -3.12
CA PRO A 319 2.22 -13.48 -2.89
C PRO A 319 3.27 -13.06 -1.87
N ILE A 320 3.65 -13.92 -0.90
CA ILE A 320 4.78 -13.67 0.01
C ILE A 320 6.07 -13.42 -0.77
N TRP A 321 6.31 -14.26 -1.77
CA TRP A 321 7.53 -14.21 -2.58
C TRP A 321 7.49 -13.09 -3.62
N ALA A 322 6.32 -12.83 -4.22
CA ALA A 322 6.14 -11.64 -5.06
C ALA A 322 6.41 -10.34 -4.28
N THR A 323 6.01 -10.29 -3.00
CA THR A 323 6.33 -9.15 -2.11
C THR A 323 7.84 -9.05 -1.86
N ALA A 324 8.49 -10.19 -1.58
CA ALA A 324 9.92 -10.27 -1.28
C ALA A 324 10.82 -9.75 -2.42
N HIS A 325 10.40 -9.90 -3.68
CA HIS A 325 11.10 -9.35 -4.86
C HIS A 325 11.30 -7.84 -4.81
N THR A 326 10.48 -7.12 -4.04
CA THR A 326 10.64 -5.68 -3.78
C THR A 326 11.20 -5.43 -2.39
N THR A 327 10.55 -5.96 -1.34
CA THR A 327 10.82 -5.54 0.05
C THR A 327 12.16 -5.96 0.62
N GLN A 328 12.77 -7.03 0.12
CA GLN A 328 14.12 -7.43 0.55
C GLN A 328 15.23 -6.57 -0.07
N PHE A 329 14.93 -5.88 -1.18
CA PHE A 329 15.92 -5.16 -1.99
C PHE A 329 15.65 -3.65 -2.06
N THR A 330 14.66 -3.16 -1.32
CA THR A 330 14.35 -1.74 -1.18
C THR A 330 14.06 -1.42 0.29
N GLN A 331 14.11 -0.15 0.67
CA GLN A 331 13.63 0.33 1.96
C GLN A 331 12.92 1.68 1.80
N PRO A 332 11.93 2.01 2.65
CA PRO A 332 11.37 3.36 2.70
C PRO A 332 12.50 4.41 2.80
N GLY A 333 12.45 5.41 1.94
CA GLY A 333 13.50 6.43 1.82
C GLY A 333 14.37 6.33 0.57
N TRP A 334 14.40 5.15 -0.08
CA TRP A 334 15.01 4.99 -1.41
C TRP A 334 14.30 5.86 -2.45
N TYR A 335 14.95 6.10 -3.60
CA TYR A 335 14.36 6.86 -4.69
C TYR A 335 14.24 6.01 -5.95
N TYR A 336 13.09 6.12 -6.63
CA TYR A 336 12.94 5.59 -7.97
C TYR A 336 13.78 6.39 -8.97
N LEU A 337 14.26 5.73 -10.02
CA LEU A 337 14.84 6.40 -11.19
C LEU A 337 13.73 6.96 -12.10
N LYS A 338 14.08 7.96 -12.92
CA LYS A 338 13.18 8.50 -13.95
C LYS A 338 13.29 7.69 -15.22
N VAL A 339 12.39 6.73 -15.40
CA VAL A 339 12.30 5.87 -16.59
C VAL A 339 10.84 5.75 -17.04
N ASP A 340 10.61 5.36 -18.29
CA ASP A 340 9.25 5.11 -18.80
C ASP A 340 8.56 3.96 -18.06
N GLY A 341 9.32 2.88 -17.81
CA GLY A 341 8.91 1.77 -16.93
C GLY A 341 8.09 0.67 -17.61
N HIS A 342 7.70 0.79 -18.88
CA HIS A 342 7.08 -0.32 -19.64
C HIS A 342 8.09 -1.06 -20.51
N LEU A 343 7.81 -2.35 -20.74
CA LEU A 343 8.56 -3.18 -21.70
C LEU A 343 7.84 -3.23 -23.06
N GLU A 344 8.62 -3.18 -24.14
CA GLU A 344 8.14 -3.12 -25.53
C GLU A 344 7.07 -4.19 -25.87
N LYS A 345 7.26 -5.44 -25.43
CA LYS A 345 6.30 -6.53 -25.68
C LYS A 345 5.46 -6.93 -24.48
N GLY A 346 5.20 -5.98 -23.58
CA GLY A 346 4.35 -6.14 -22.41
C GLY A 346 5.11 -6.54 -21.14
N GLY A 347 4.62 -6.06 -20.00
CA GLY A 347 5.34 -6.08 -18.73
C GLY A 347 5.91 -4.71 -18.39
N SER A 348 6.53 -4.60 -17.21
CA SER A 348 7.07 -3.35 -16.70
C SER A 348 8.35 -3.58 -15.89
N PHE A 349 9.10 -2.51 -15.67
CA PHE A 349 10.23 -2.50 -14.78
C PHE A 349 10.26 -1.21 -13.95
N VAL A 350 10.81 -1.32 -12.74
CA VAL A 350 11.17 -0.17 -11.91
C VAL A 350 12.61 -0.34 -11.46
N ALA A 351 13.30 0.79 -11.28
CA ALA A 351 14.66 0.82 -10.74
C ALA A 351 14.73 1.82 -9.58
N LEU A 352 15.41 1.43 -8.49
CA LEU A 352 15.53 2.23 -7.28
C LEU A 352 16.98 2.25 -6.77
N THR A 353 17.37 3.35 -6.14
CA THR A 353 18.67 3.51 -5.48
C THR A 353 18.50 4.11 -4.09
N ASP A 354 19.43 3.80 -3.19
CA ASP A 354 19.58 4.44 -1.88
C ASP A 354 20.43 5.71 -1.91
N GLY A 355 21.05 6.05 -3.05
CA GLY A 355 21.99 7.16 -3.16
C GLY A 355 23.36 6.89 -2.51
N LEU A 356 23.61 5.64 -2.08
CA LEU A 356 24.88 5.19 -1.50
C LEU A 356 25.62 4.20 -2.42
N GLY A 357 25.16 4.07 -3.67
CA GLY A 357 25.74 3.21 -4.70
C GLY A 357 25.01 1.88 -4.90
N ASN A 358 23.95 1.58 -4.14
CA ASN A 358 23.12 0.41 -4.41
C ASN A 358 22.08 0.70 -5.50
N LEU A 359 21.80 -0.31 -6.33
CA LEU A 359 20.80 -0.26 -7.39
C LEU A 359 19.98 -1.56 -7.35
N THR A 360 18.66 -1.41 -7.31
CA THR A 360 17.70 -2.52 -7.40
C THR A 360 16.84 -2.34 -8.64
N ILE A 361 16.69 -3.39 -9.45
CA ILE A 361 15.82 -3.41 -10.63
C ILE A 361 14.80 -4.54 -10.44
N VAL A 362 13.51 -4.21 -10.49
CA VAL A 362 12.40 -5.18 -10.38
C VAL A 362 11.64 -5.20 -11.70
N ILE A 363 11.57 -6.37 -12.32
CA ILE A 363 10.98 -6.57 -13.66
C ILE A 363 9.83 -7.58 -13.54
N GLU A 364 8.70 -7.29 -14.19
CA GLU A 364 7.56 -8.18 -14.26
C GLU A 364 7.04 -8.29 -15.71
N THR A 365 6.59 -9.49 -16.08
CA THR A 365 5.98 -9.78 -17.40
C THR A 365 4.68 -10.55 -17.22
N MET A 366 3.86 -10.11 -16.28
CA MET A 366 2.62 -10.79 -15.93
C MET A 366 1.65 -10.76 -17.11
N THR A 367 1.13 -11.92 -17.51
CA THR A 367 0.15 -12.00 -18.60
C THR A 367 -1.24 -11.59 -18.10
N HIS A 368 -2.07 -11.03 -18.98
CA HIS A 368 -3.45 -10.66 -18.66
C HIS A 368 -4.23 -11.76 -17.92
N ASN A 369 -4.24 -12.99 -18.45
CA ASN A 369 -5.06 -14.09 -17.94
C ASN A 369 -4.56 -14.68 -16.60
N HIS A 370 -3.39 -14.27 -16.12
CA HIS A 370 -2.80 -14.77 -14.87
C HIS A 370 -2.46 -13.63 -13.90
N SER A 371 -3.09 -12.46 -14.05
CA SER A 371 -2.80 -11.29 -13.21
C SER A 371 -4.00 -10.38 -12.99
N ARG A 372 -5.21 -10.95 -13.10
CA ARG A 372 -6.43 -10.18 -12.89
C ARG A 372 -6.63 -10.02 -11.39
N CYS A 373 -6.66 -8.76 -10.97
CA CYS A 373 -7.15 -8.43 -9.64
C CYS A 373 -8.68 -8.47 -9.65
N ILE A 374 -9.30 -8.62 -8.48
CA ILE A 374 -10.76 -8.50 -8.39
C ILE A 374 -11.27 -7.09 -8.73
N ARG A 375 -10.42 -6.07 -8.53
CA ARG A 375 -10.75 -4.65 -8.75
C ARG A 375 -9.53 -3.87 -9.24
N PRO A 376 -9.72 -2.92 -10.17
CA PRO A 376 -10.83 -2.81 -11.10
C PRO A 376 -10.74 -3.90 -12.20
N PRO A 377 -11.73 -4.02 -13.10
CA PRO A 377 -11.59 -4.84 -14.30
C PRO A 377 -10.35 -4.46 -15.11
N LEU A 378 -9.55 -5.45 -15.48
CA LEU A 378 -8.32 -5.27 -16.26
C LEU A 378 -8.63 -5.38 -17.76
N PRO A 379 -8.40 -4.33 -18.57
CA PRO A 379 -8.53 -4.43 -20.02
C PRO A 379 -7.54 -5.45 -20.60
N PRO A 380 -7.89 -6.12 -21.72
CA PRO A 380 -6.97 -7.04 -22.38
C PRO A 380 -5.68 -6.38 -22.83
N TYR A 381 -4.55 -7.06 -22.62
CA TYR A 381 -3.24 -6.69 -23.15
C TYR A 381 -2.45 -7.97 -23.50
N VAL A 382 -1.42 -7.82 -24.32
CA VAL A 382 -0.59 -8.92 -24.81
C VAL A 382 0.78 -8.84 -24.18
N VAL A 383 1.29 -9.99 -23.75
CA VAL A 383 2.70 -10.18 -23.37
C VAL A 383 3.28 -11.26 -24.26
N SER A 384 4.45 -11.03 -24.85
CA SER A 384 5.12 -12.00 -25.71
C SER A 384 6.63 -12.07 -25.46
N PRO A 385 7.30 -13.17 -25.85
CA PRO A 385 8.75 -13.30 -25.67
C PRO A 385 9.54 -12.13 -26.28
N GLN A 386 10.42 -11.54 -25.48
CA GLN A 386 11.22 -10.36 -25.82
C GLN A 386 12.62 -10.44 -25.19
N LYS A 387 13.53 -9.59 -25.66
CA LYS A 387 14.90 -9.49 -25.14
C LYS A 387 15.15 -8.05 -24.68
N ALA A 388 14.94 -7.76 -23.41
CA ALA A 388 15.29 -6.46 -22.85
C ALA A 388 16.80 -6.34 -22.57
N VAL A 389 17.42 -5.26 -23.02
CA VAL A 389 18.83 -4.93 -22.77
C VAL A 389 18.86 -3.68 -21.88
N PHE A 390 19.41 -3.80 -20.68
CA PHE A 390 19.54 -2.67 -19.74
C PHE A 390 20.96 -2.13 -19.78
N HIS A 391 21.08 -0.81 -19.96
CA HIS A 391 22.35 -0.09 -19.92
C HIS A 391 22.39 0.78 -18.67
N LEU A 392 23.46 0.63 -17.89
CA LEU A 392 23.70 1.46 -16.72
C LEU A 392 24.52 2.69 -17.14
N ASN A 393 24.08 3.87 -16.72
CA ASN A 393 24.73 5.15 -16.93
C ASN A 393 24.90 5.90 -15.59
N GLY A 394 25.47 7.10 -15.66
CA GLY A 394 25.62 7.97 -14.49
C GLY A 394 26.52 7.34 -13.43
N SER A 395 26.11 7.42 -12.16
CA SER A 395 26.89 6.87 -11.04
C SER A 395 26.90 5.33 -10.99
N PHE A 396 26.07 4.66 -11.79
CA PHE A 396 25.97 3.20 -11.82
C PHE A 396 27.03 2.53 -12.72
N VAL A 397 27.78 3.31 -13.51
CA VAL A 397 28.89 2.78 -14.31
C VAL A 397 30.08 2.55 -13.39
N SER A 398 30.64 1.34 -13.42
CA SER A 398 31.92 1.08 -12.76
C SER A 398 33.03 1.83 -13.51
N ASN A 399 33.78 2.67 -12.78
CA ASN A 399 35.03 3.25 -13.29
C ASN A 399 36.09 2.18 -13.58
#